data_AF-Q5DGN2-F1
#
_entry.id   AF-Q5DGN2-F1
#
_cell.length_a   1.000
_cell.length_b   1.000
_cell.length_c   1.000
_cell.angle_alpha   90.00
_cell.angle_beta   90.00
_cell.angle_gamma   90.00
#
_symmetry.space_group_name_H-M   'P 1'
#
loop_
_entity.id
_entity.type
_entity.pdbx_description
1 polymer ?
#
loop_
_entity_poly.entity_id
_entity_poly.type
_entity_poly.pdbx_seq_one_letter_code
_entity_poly.pdbx_strand_id
1 'polypeptide(L)'
;MRYHYIYFASVDDKYPLFRMKMAFMAAYGYSFLASTVAICNAFGTSTSLIHAGTKCVRYVLIGTAAGLGHSSTSFILAKTTGRSDNWLNHAVGGAVSGLICAWKYPMRIRTAACVGFAVASTIGKCYCQSKEKYPDWRVPVVGERYPAPYASLNHRWMYKHARQQEEELEKHI
;
A
#
# COMPACT_ATOMS: atom_id res chain seq x y z
N MET A 1 1.78 7.90 -6.15
CA MET A 1 0.62 8.31 -5.31
C MET A 1 -0.73 7.71 -5.72
N ARG A 2 -1.03 7.47 -7.01
CA ARG A 2 -2.37 6.98 -7.42
C ARG A 2 -2.75 5.56 -6.94
N TYR A 3 -1.80 4.63 -6.77
CA TYR A 3 -2.08 3.26 -6.33
C TYR A 3 -2.73 3.16 -4.94
N HIS A 4 -2.29 4.00 -3.98
CA HIS A 4 -2.88 4.07 -2.65
C HIS A 4 -4.36 4.49 -2.70
N TYR A 5 -4.64 5.55 -3.46
CA TYR A 5 -6.00 6.05 -3.61
C TYR A 5 -6.90 5.00 -4.27
N ILE A 6 -6.43 4.38 -5.37
CA ILE A 6 -7.18 3.32 -6.08
C ILE A 6 -7.46 2.14 -5.13
N TYR A 7 -6.49 1.74 -4.31
CA TYR A 7 -6.66 0.69 -3.32
C TYR A 7 -7.71 1.07 -2.26
N PHE A 8 -7.55 2.20 -1.57
CA PHE A 8 -8.49 2.61 -0.50
C PHE A 8 -9.90 2.92 -1.00
N ALA A 9 -10.05 3.43 -2.22
CA ALA A 9 -11.33 3.70 -2.87
C ALA A 9 -11.98 2.45 -3.49
N SER A 10 -11.27 1.33 -3.59
CA SER A 10 -11.90 0.08 -3.99
C SER A 10 -12.69 -0.53 -2.83
N VAL A 11 -13.79 -1.22 -3.15
CA VAL A 11 -14.65 -1.90 -2.17
C VAL A 11 -13.90 -3.07 -1.54
N ASP A 12 -13.95 -3.23 -0.22
CA ASP A 12 -13.04 -4.12 0.51
C ASP A 12 -13.31 -5.62 0.34
N ASP A 13 -14.53 -6.03 0.02
CA ASP A 13 -14.94 -7.43 -0.12
C ASP A 13 -15.01 -7.93 -1.57
N LYS A 14 -14.51 -7.12 -2.52
CA LYS A 14 -14.49 -7.41 -3.96
C LYS A 14 -13.09 -7.30 -4.54
N TYR A 15 -12.86 -8.03 -5.62
CA TYR A 15 -11.65 -7.99 -6.44
C TYR A 15 -10.35 -8.17 -5.64
N PRO A 16 -10.21 -9.30 -4.91
CA PRO A 16 -9.09 -9.52 -4.01
C PRO A 16 -7.73 -9.41 -4.72
N LEU A 17 -7.60 -9.91 -5.96
CA LEU A 17 -6.32 -9.89 -6.66
C LEU A 17 -5.96 -8.49 -7.14
N PHE A 18 -6.95 -7.75 -7.68
CA PHE A 18 -6.77 -6.35 -8.03
C PHE A 18 -6.33 -5.53 -6.82
N ARG A 19 -6.99 -5.70 -5.68
CA ARG A 19 -6.67 -5.00 -4.43
C ARG A 19 -5.27 -5.34 -3.94
N MET A 20 -4.91 -6.62 -3.91
CA MET A 20 -3.58 -7.08 -3.53
C MET A 20 -2.51 -6.47 -4.43
N LYS A 21 -2.76 -6.41 -5.75
CA LYS A 21 -1.83 -5.78 -6.68
C LYS A 21 -1.66 -4.29 -6.44
N MET A 22 -2.75 -3.56 -6.19
CA MET A 22 -2.67 -2.12 -5.92
C MET A 22 -1.92 -1.84 -4.61
N ALA A 23 -2.19 -2.62 -3.56
CA ALA A 23 -1.48 -2.53 -2.29
C ALA A 23 0.01 -2.92 -2.41
N PHE A 24 0.33 -3.94 -3.20
CA PHE A 24 1.71 -4.34 -3.52
C PHE A 24 2.47 -3.19 -4.21
N MET A 25 1.90 -2.59 -5.26
CA MET A 25 2.55 -1.50 -6.01
C MET A 25 2.69 -0.23 -5.18
N ALA A 26 1.68 0.06 -4.35
CA ALA A 26 1.72 1.11 -3.35
C ALA A 26 2.90 0.95 -2.37
N ALA A 27 3.03 -0.24 -1.76
CA ALA A 27 4.08 -0.52 -0.80
C ALA A 27 5.48 -0.65 -1.44
N TYR A 28 5.55 -1.16 -2.68
CA TYR A 28 6.77 -1.17 -3.49
C TYR A 28 7.33 0.26 -3.66
N GLY A 29 6.46 1.24 -3.97
CA GLY A 29 6.87 2.64 -4.11
C GLY A 29 7.52 3.21 -2.85
N TYR A 30 6.98 2.94 -1.66
CA TYR A 30 7.61 3.37 -0.41
C TYR A 30 8.91 2.63 -0.10
N SER A 31 8.96 1.34 -0.40
CA SER A 31 10.15 0.51 -0.20
C SER A 31 11.30 0.96 -1.11
N PHE A 32 10.98 1.35 -2.33
CA PHE A 32 11.93 1.94 -3.27
C PHE A 32 12.48 3.27 -2.73
N LEU A 33 11.62 4.15 -2.23
CA LEU A 33 12.06 5.41 -1.61
C LEU A 33 12.99 5.17 -0.41
N ALA A 34 12.63 4.24 0.48
CA ALA A 34 13.48 3.85 1.61
C ALA A 34 14.83 3.27 1.16
N SER A 35 14.83 2.52 0.05
CA SER A 35 16.04 1.98 -0.58
C SER A 35 16.93 3.09 -1.13
N THR A 36 16.36 4.08 -1.81
CA THR A 36 17.09 5.28 -2.28
C THR A 36 17.78 5.99 -1.12
N VAL A 37 17.06 6.23 -0.01
CA VAL A 37 17.65 6.84 1.18
C VAL A 37 18.80 6.00 1.75
N ALA A 38 18.66 4.66 1.78
CA ALA A 38 19.73 3.78 2.25
C ALA A 38 20.98 3.82 1.37
N ILE A 39 20.82 3.92 0.05
CA ILE A 39 21.93 4.06 -0.90
C ILE A 39 22.59 5.45 -0.76
N CYS A 40 21.80 6.53 -0.67
CA CYS A 40 22.33 7.88 -0.44
C CYS A 40 23.14 7.95 0.86
N ASN A 41 22.63 7.34 1.94
CA ASN A 41 23.36 7.26 3.20
C ASN A 41 24.66 6.45 3.07
N ALA A 42 24.68 5.41 2.23
CA ALA A 42 25.89 4.63 2.00
C ALA A 42 26.99 5.47 1.34
N PHE A 43 26.63 6.28 0.34
CA PHE A 43 27.55 7.24 -0.27
C PHE A 43 28.03 8.31 0.71
N GLY A 44 27.15 8.81 1.59
CA GLY A 44 27.49 9.87 2.55
C GLY A 44 28.29 9.42 3.79
N THR A 45 28.27 8.12 4.12
CA THR A 45 28.91 7.59 5.36
C THR A 45 30.05 6.61 5.09
N SER A 46 30.49 6.49 3.83
CA SER A 46 31.50 5.51 3.39
C SER A 46 31.17 4.06 3.79
N THR A 47 29.88 3.74 3.99
CA THR A 47 29.45 2.37 4.27
C THR A 47 29.39 1.56 2.97
N SER A 48 29.63 0.25 3.08
CA SER A 48 29.69 -0.63 1.92
C SER A 48 28.40 -0.60 1.09
N LEU A 49 28.53 -0.35 -0.21
CA LEU A 49 27.42 -0.41 -1.17
C LEU A 49 26.77 -1.79 -1.24
N ILE A 50 27.53 -2.87 -1.02
CA ILE A 50 27.00 -4.24 -0.99
C ILE A 50 26.04 -4.42 0.20
N HIS A 51 26.43 -3.89 1.36
CA HIS A 51 25.56 -3.90 2.55
C HIS A 51 24.30 -3.06 2.32
N ALA A 52 24.43 -1.89 1.69
CA ALA A 52 23.30 -1.04 1.34
C ALA A 52 22.35 -1.72 0.34
N GLY A 53 22.88 -2.39 -0.69
CA GLY A 53 22.09 -3.16 -1.65
C GLY A 53 21.30 -4.29 -0.98
N THR A 54 21.93 -5.00 -0.04
CA THR A 54 21.25 -6.06 0.75
C THR A 54 20.10 -5.47 1.59
N LYS A 55 20.27 -4.28 2.16
CA LYS A 55 19.18 -3.56 2.85
C LYS A 55 18.04 -3.19 1.90
N CYS A 56 18.36 -2.73 0.69
CA CYS A 56 17.34 -2.38 -0.31
C CYS A 56 16.45 -3.58 -0.67
N VAL A 57 17.07 -4.74 -0.95
CA VAL A 57 16.32 -5.98 -1.22
C VAL A 57 15.39 -6.33 -0.04
N ARG A 58 15.90 -6.21 1.20
CA ARG A 58 15.09 -6.45 2.40
C ARG A 58 13.93 -5.47 2.51
N TYR A 59 14.13 -4.19 2.25
CA TYR A 59 13.05 -3.19 2.29
C TYR A 59 11.97 -3.50 1.26
N VAL A 60 12.34 -3.82 0.02
CA VAL A 60 11.39 -4.19 -1.03
C VAL A 60 10.58 -5.43 -0.65
N LEU A 61 11.24 -6.48 -0.15
CA LEU A 61 10.55 -7.72 0.24
C LEU A 61 9.61 -7.49 1.43
N ILE A 62 10.07 -6.80 2.48
CA ILE A 62 9.27 -6.55 3.68
C ILE A 62 8.10 -5.61 3.36
N GLY A 63 8.33 -4.53 2.62
CA GLY A 63 7.27 -3.58 2.32
C GLY A 63 6.21 -4.15 1.39
N THR A 64 6.60 -4.90 0.35
CA THR A 64 5.62 -5.58 -0.52
C THR A 64 4.82 -6.64 0.23
N ALA A 65 5.47 -7.42 1.11
CA ALA A 65 4.77 -8.35 2.01
C ALA A 65 3.80 -7.62 2.95
N ALA A 66 4.17 -6.45 3.47
CA ALA A 66 3.30 -5.64 4.30
C ALA A 66 2.07 -5.12 3.54
N GLY A 67 2.21 -4.73 2.27
CA GLY A 67 1.09 -4.34 1.40
C GLY A 67 0.15 -5.51 1.06
N LEU A 68 0.70 -6.69 0.78
CA LEU A 68 -0.10 -7.91 0.57
C LEU A 68 -0.83 -8.33 1.85
N GLY A 69 -0.14 -8.29 3.00
CA GLY A 69 -0.73 -8.57 4.30
C GLY A 69 -1.86 -7.59 4.65
N HIS A 70 -1.67 -6.30 4.35
CA HIS A 70 -2.69 -5.26 4.51
C HIS A 70 -3.99 -5.62 3.77
N SER A 71 -3.87 -5.81 2.47
CA SER A 71 -4.99 -6.03 1.56
C SER A 71 -5.71 -7.33 1.84
N SER A 72 -4.97 -8.42 2.03
CA SER A 72 -5.52 -9.73 2.39
C SER A 72 -6.33 -9.66 3.68
N THR A 73 -5.77 -9.04 4.72
CA THR A 73 -6.44 -8.89 6.02
C THR A 73 -7.70 -8.04 5.89
N SER A 74 -7.62 -6.89 5.22
CA SER A 74 -8.78 -6.02 5.02
C SER A 74 -9.90 -6.72 4.26
N PHE A 75 -9.57 -7.52 3.23
CA PHE A 75 -10.52 -8.28 2.44
C PHE A 75 -11.19 -9.40 3.25
N ILE A 76 -10.39 -10.21 3.96
CA ILE A 76 -10.92 -11.30 4.80
C ILE A 76 -11.86 -10.73 5.87
N LEU A 77 -11.48 -9.63 6.52
CA LEU A 77 -12.35 -8.98 7.51
C LEU A 77 -13.62 -8.42 6.90
N ALA A 78 -13.53 -7.75 5.76
CA ALA A 78 -14.70 -7.25 5.05
C ALA A 78 -15.67 -8.38 4.69
N LYS A 79 -15.13 -9.50 4.19
CA LYS A 79 -15.91 -10.69 3.80
C LYS A 79 -16.56 -11.38 4.99
N THR A 80 -15.83 -11.56 6.08
CA THR A 80 -16.31 -12.25 7.29
C THR A 80 -17.30 -11.43 8.10
N THR A 81 -17.14 -10.11 8.13
CA THR A 81 -18.03 -9.20 8.89
C THR A 81 -19.23 -8.70 8.08
N GLY A 82 -19.25 -8.93 6.76
CA GLY A 82 -20.25 -8.37 5.85
C GLY A 82 -20.18 -6.84 5.74
N ARG A 83 -19.08 -6.22 6.17
CA ARG A 83 -18.90 -4.76 6.18
C ARG A 83 -17.84 -4.38 5.15
N SER A 84 -18.29 -4.14 3.92
CA SER A 84 -17.46 -3.96 2.72
C SER A 84 -16.64 -2.67 2.69
N ASP A 85 -17.02 -1.62 3.42
CA ASP A 85 -16.31 -0.34 3.42
C ASP A 85 -16.21 0.20 4.85
N ASN A 86 -15.39 -0.45 5.66
CA ASN A 86 -15.21 -0.11 7.06
C ASN A 86 -13.75 0.23 7.35
N TRP A 87 -13.53 1.41 7.94
CA TRP A 87 -12.23 1.87 8.38
C TRP A 87 -11.57 0.90 9.38
N LEU A 88 -12.36 0.10 10.11
CA LEU A 88 -11.86 -0.89 11.05
C LEU A 88 -11.12 -2.05 10.35
N ASN A 89 -11.60 -2.51 9.18
CA ASN A 89 -10.92 -3.55 8.41
C ASN A 89 -9.52 -3.07 7.97
N HIS A 90 -9.44 -1.80 7.61
CA HIS A 90 -8.19 -1.12 7.26
C HIS A 90 -7.31 -0.88 8.47
N ALA A 91 -7.87 -0.58 9.65
CA ALA A 91 -7.11 -0.46 10.88
C ALA A 91 -6.38 -1.78 11.20
N VAL A 92 -7.09 -2.91 11.13
CA VAL A 92 -6.48 -4.23 11.39
C VAL A 92 -5.49 -4.61 10.29
N GLY A 93 -5.81 -4.36 9.01
CA GLY A 93 -4.84 -4.50 7.92
C GLY A 93 -3.57 -3.68 8.17
N GLY A 94 -3.71 -2.44 8.63
CA GLY A 94 -2.61 -1.56 9.00
C GLY A 94 -1.77 -2.15 10.13
N ALA A 95 -2.41 -2.65 11.19
CA ALA A 95 -1.72 -3.31 12.29
C ALA A 95 -0.90 -4.52 11.80
N VAL A 96 -1.44 -5.34 10.90
CA VAL A 96 -0.72 -6.48 10.29
C VAL A 96 0.50 -6.00 9.48
N SER A 97 0.36 -4.95 8.67
CA SER A 97 1.50 -4.36 7.96
C SER A 97 2.58 -3.85 8.91
N GLY A 98 2.19 -3.15 9.98
CA GLY A 98 3.11 -2.68 11.01
C GLY A 98 3.87 -3.84 11.68
N LEU A 99 3.17 -4.93 11.98
CA LEU A 99 3.77 -6.14 12.53
C LEU A 99 4.77 -6.79 11.57
N ILE A 100 4.44 -6.90 10.28
CA ILE A 100 5.34 -7.42 9.24
C ILE A 100 6.61 -6.56 9.15
N CYS A 101 6.44 -5.24 9.05
CA CYS A 101 7.55 -4.29 8.98
C CYS A 101 8.45 -4.33 10.22
N ALA A 102 7.87 -4.57 11.40
CA ALA A 102 8.57 -4.52 12.67
C ALA A 102 8.88 -5.91 13.27
N TRP A 103 8.63 -7.02 12.57
CA TRP A 103 8.63 -8.37 13.14
C TRP A 103 9.93 -8.76 13.87
N LYS A 104 11.08 -8.26 13.42
CA LYS A 104 12.38 -8.56 14.03
C LYS A 104 12.77 -7.64 15.19
N TYR A 105 12.01 -6.58 15.46
CA TYR A 105 12.33 -5.60 16.49
C TYR A 105 11.75 -5.99 17.87
N PRO A 106 12.14 -5.33 18.97
CA PRO A 106 11.55 -5.53 20.28
C PRO A 106 10.05 -5.22 20.32
N MET A 107 9.33 -5.78 21.30
CA MET A 107 7.87 -5.66 21.43
C MET A 107 7.38 -4.21 21.38
N ARG A 108 8.07 -3.29 22.08
CA ARG A 108 7.73 -1.85 22.07
C ARG A 108 7.69 -1.24 20.67
N ILE A 109 8.66 -1.58 19.81
CA ILE A 109 8.74 -1.09 18.44
C ILE A 109 7.65 -1.74 17.58
N ARG A 110 7.40 -3.05 17.78
CA ARG A 110 6.30 -3.75 17.10
C ARG A 110 4.96 -3.09 17.39
N THR A 111 4.64 -2.86 18.66
CA THR A 111 3.40 -2.20 19.07
C THR A 111 3.26 -0.81 18.46
N ALA A 112 4.32 0.00 18.53
CA ALA A 112 4.30 1.34 17.95
C ALA A 112 4.08 1.30 16.43
N ALA A 113 4.72 0.38 15.71
CA ALA A 113 4.51 0.18 14.29
C ALA A 113 3.08 -0.27 13.96
N CYS A 114 2.55 -1.25 14.69
CA CYS A 114 1.17 -1.72 14.51
C CYS A 114 0.17 -0.57 14.69
N VAL A 115 0.30 0.21 15.79
CA VAL A 115 -0.60 1.34 16.07
C VAL A 115 -0.44 2.43 15.01
N GLY A 116 0.80 2.82 14.69
CA GLY A 116 1.05 3.86 13.69
C GLY A 116 0.49 3.51 12.31
N PHE A 117 0.69 2.27 11.86
CA PHE A 117 0.14 1.81 10.57
C PHE A 117 -1.38 1.65 10.61
N ALA A 118 -1.95 1.18 11.72
CA ALA A 118 -3.41 1.12 11.89
C ALA A 118 -4.04 2.51 11.74
N VAL A 119 -3.51 3.50 12.45
CA VAL A 119 -3.98 4.90 12.39
C VAL A 119 -3.83 5.46 10.98
N ALA A 120 -2.64 5.33 10.37
CA ALA A 120 -2.41 5.82 9.01
C ALA A 120 -3.38 5.19 8.00
N SER A 121 -3.64 3.89 8.13
CA SER A 121 -4.57 3.18 7.25
C SER A 121 -6.02 3.59 7.46
N THR A 122 -6.45 3.80 8.71
CA THR A 122 -7.78 4.33 9.04
C THR A 122 -7.97 5.72 8.42
N ILE A 123 -7.00 6.61 8.57
CA ILE A 123 -7.03 7.95 7.95
C ILE A 123 -7.17 7.84 6.43
N GLY A 124 -6.39 6.95 5.80
CA GLY A 124 -6.46 6.71 4.35
C GLY A 124 -7.87 6.31 3.89
N LYS A 125 -8.49 5.32 4.56
CA LYS A 125 -9.85 4.87 4.21
C LYS A 125 -10.90 5.97 4.47
N CYS A 126 -10.85 6.62 5.63
CA CYS A 126 -11.77 7.71 5.97
C CYS A 126 -11.66 8.88 4.98
N TYR A 127 -10.46 9.22 4.52
CA TYR A 127 -10.25 10.26 3.51
C TYR A 127 -10.93 9.91 2.19
N CYS A 128 -10.75 8.67 1.69
CA CYS A 128 -11.41 8.21 0.47
C CYS A 128 -12.95 8.24 0.60
N GLN A 129 -13.49 7.74 1.73
CA GLN A 129 -14.93 7.78 2.00
C GLN A 129 -15.47 9.21 2.09
N SER A 130 -14.72 10.12 2.70
CA SER A 130 -15.11 11.53 2.79
C SER A 130 -15.16 12.18 1.41
N LYS A 131 -14.20 11.86 0.54
CA LYS A 131 -14.16 12.37 -0.83
C LYS A 131 -15.29 11.83 -1.71
N GLU A 132 -15.72 10.58 -1.51
CA GLU A 132 -16.91 10.02 -2.16
C GLU A 132 -18.18 10.73 -1.70
N LYS A 133 -18.28 11.03 -0.39
CA LYS A 133 -19.44 11.72 0.18
C LYS A 133 -19.51 13.22 -0.16
N TYR A 134 -18.35 13.87 -0.34
CA TYR A 134 -18.22 15.30 -0.63
C TYR A 134 -17.32 15.53 -1.86
N PRO A 135 -17.80 15.23 -3.07
CA PRO A 135 -16.98 15.26 -4.29
C PRO A 135 -16.46 16.67 -4.64
N ASP A 136 -17.18 17.71 -4.22
CA ASP A 136 -16.83 19.11 -4.45
C ASP A 136 -15.82 19.67 -3.42
N TRP A 137 -15.55 18.91 -2.35
CA TRP A 137 -14.59 19.30 -1.33
C TRP A 137 -13.16 19.13 -1.86
N ARG A 138 -12.55 20.23 -2.30
CA ARG A 138 -11.16 20.23 -2.79
C ARG A 138 -10.18 20.40 -1.64
N VAL A 139 -9.55 19.30 -1.22
CA VAL A 139 -8.31 19.37 -0.43
C VAL A 139 -7.19 19.79 -1.38
N PRO A 140 -6.38 20.82 -1.06
CA PRO A 140 -5.25 21.21 -1.89
C PRO A 140 -4.28 20.03 -2.05
N VAL A 141 -4.11 19.59 -3.30
CA VAL A 141 -3.20 18.50 -3.66
C VAL A 141 -1.81 19.11 -3.84
N VAL A 142 -0.85 18.72 -3.00
CA VAL A 142 0.57 19.01 -3.23
C VAL A 142 1.14 17.91 -4.13
N GLY A 143 1.42 18.24 -5.39
CA GLY A 143 1.96 17.31 -6.40
C GLY A 143 1.14 17.26 -7.70
N GLU A 144 1.77 16.78 -8.79
CA GLU A 144 1.26 16.90 -10.16
C GLU A 144 -0.17 16.34 -10.37
N ARG A 145 -1.00 17.13 -11.06
CA ARG A 145 -2.32 16.72 -11.59
C ARG A 145 -2.23 15.60 -12.64
N TYR A 146 -1.09 15.45 -13.30
CA TYR A 146 -0.87 14.53 -14.42
C TYR A 146 0.24 13.54 -14.06
N PRO A 147 0.10 12.24 -14.37
CA PRO A 147 1.14 11.28 -14.07
C PRO A 147 2.34 11.51 -14.99
N ALA A 148 3.53 11.68 -14.41
CA ALA A 148 4.78 11.73 -15.14
C ALA A 148 4.95 10.49 -16.05
N PRO A 149 5.21 10.67 -17.36
CA PRO A 149 5.25 9.58 -18.33
C PRO A 149 6.46 8.64 -18.18
N TYR A 150 7.35 8.85 -17.20
CA TYR A 150 8.52 8.01 -16.99
C TYR A 150 8.33 6.94 -15.90
N ALA A 151 7.22 6.97 -15.16
CA ALA A 151 6.81 5.85 -14.28
C ALA A 151 6.00 4.77 -15.06
N SER A 152 6.02 4.83 -16.40
CA SER A 152 5.01 4.21 -17.27
C SER A 152 5.42 2.95 -18.02
N LEU A 153 6.66 2.48 -17.90
CA LEU A 153 7.15 1.36 -18.70
C LEU A 153 6.50 -0.01 -18.35
N ASN A 154 5.50 -0.04 -17.46
CA ASN A 154 4.63 -1.20 -17.21
C ASN A 154 3.13 -0.83 -17.15
N HIS A 155 2.69 0.19 -17.90
CA HIS A 155 1.29 0.65 -17.95
C HIS A 155 0.34 -0.20 -18.82
N ARG A 156 0.37 -1.54 -18.69
CA ARG A 156 -0.80 -2.37 -19.06
C ARG A 156 -2.06 -2.00 -18.23
N TRP A 157 -1.87 -1.22 -17.16
CA TRP A 157 -2.87 -0.80 -16.18
C TRP A 157 -3.41 0.63 -16.34
N MET A 158 -2.99 1.36 -17.39
CA MET A 158 -3.70 2.58 -17.84
C MET A 158 -4.75 2.26 -18.93
N TYR A 159 -5.10 0.98 -19.09
CA TYR A 159 -6.13 0.52 -20.00
C TYR A 159 -7.50 0.58 -19.30
N LYS A 160 -8.52 1.21 -19.92
CA LYS A 160 -9.89 1.30 -19.37
C LYS A 160 -10.50 -0.07 -19.01
N HIS A 161 -9.98 -1.15 -19.60
CA HIS A 161 -10.44 -2.53 -19.39
C HIS A 161 -9.57 -3.35 -18.43
N ALA A 162 -8.55 -2.77 -17.79
CA ALA A 162 -7.64 -3.54 -16.93
C ALA A 162 -8.35 -4.15 -15.70
N ARG A 163 -9.40 -3.47 -15.20
CA ARG A 163 -10.29 -4.02 -14.18
C ARG A 163 -11.11 -5.20 -14.71
N GLN A 164 -11.66 -5.09 -15.93
CA GLN A 164 -12.42 -6.17 -16.57
C GLN A 164 -11.55 -7.40 -16.86
N GLN A 165 -10.29 -7.20 -17.24
CA GLN A 165 -9.33 -8.29 -17.45
C GLN A 165 -8.95 -9.00 -16.15
N GLU A 166 -8.78 -8.28 -15.03
CA GLU A 166 -8.59 -8.93 -13.73
C GLU A 166 -9.86 -9.61 -13.22
N GLU A 167 -11.05 -9.02 -13.45
CA GLU A 167 -12.34 -9.65 -13.16
C GLU A 167 -12.55 -10.93 -13.99
N GLU A 168 -12.06 -11.00 -15.23
CA GLU A 168 -12.07 -12.22 -16.05
C GLU A 168 -11.09 -13.27 -15.54
N LEU A 169 -9.90 -12.87 -15.09
CA LEU A 169 -8.92 -13.78 -14.48
C LEU A 169 -9.43 -14.35 -13.15
N GLU A 170 -10.13 -13.54 -12.35
CA GLU A 170 -10.73 -13.94 -11.06
C GLU A 170 -11.88 -14.94 -11.21
N LYS A 171 -12.53 -15.05 -12.38
CA LYS A 171 -13.58 -16.08 -12.60
C LYS A 171 -13.05 -17.51 -12.68
N HIS A 172 -11.74 -17.67 -12.85
CA HIS A 172 -11.08 -18.96 -13.06
C HIS A 172 -10.29 -19.44 -11.83
N ILE A 173 -10.45 -18.77 -10.67
CA ILE A 173 -9.82 -19.06 -9.37
C ILE A 173 -10.93 -19.23 -8.34
#